data_AF-A0A3M1UWA7-F1
#
_entry.id   AF-A0A3M1UWA7-F1
#
_cell.length_a   1.000
_cell.length_b   1.000
_cell.length_c   1.000
_cell.angle_alpha   90.00
_cell.angle_beta   90.00
_cell.angle_gamma   90.00
#
_symmetry.space_group_name_H-M   'P 1'
#
loop_
_entity.id
_entity.type
_entity.pdbx_description
1 polymer ?
#
loop_
_entity_poly.entity_id
_entity_poly.type
_entity_poly.pdbx_seq_one_letter_code
_entity_poly.pdbx_strand_id
1 'polypeptide(L)'
;MEQLGQLQRHYRAFKKRNCEVLVVFREEQDGVAGLKRARATAKAEFPLLLDLDAQHTGRYSRGEFAAYIIDRRGIVRSKLSGTKTVRPAAEEILSKIDELGLR
;
A
#
# COMPACT_ATOMS: atom_id res chain seq x y z
N MET A 1 1.97 -11.61 4.67
CA MET A 1 2.80 -11.76 3.45
C MET A 1 1.99 -11.85 2.17
N GLU A 2 0.83 -12.51 2.21
CA GLU A 2 -0.07 -12.65 1.06
C GLU A 2 -0.41 -11.33 0.35
N GLN A 3 -0.74 -10.27 1.10
CA GLN A 3 -1.03 -8.95 0.53
C GLN A 3 0.12 -8.39 -0.33
N LEU A 4 1.36 -8.45 0.16
CA LEU A 4 2.51 -7.94 -0.59
C LEU A 4 2.74 -8.75 -1.86
N GLY A 5 2.59 -10.07 -1.78
CA GLY A 5 2.67 -10.95 -2.96
C GLY A 5 1.57 -10.64 -3.99
N GLN A 6 0.34 -10.40 -3.54
CA GLN A 6 -0.76 -10.01 -4.41
C GLN A 6 -0.50 -8.66 -5.11
N LEU A 7 -0.05 -7.65 -4.36
CA LEU A 7 0.33 -6.35 -4.92
C LEU A 7 1.48 -6.50 -5.92
N GLN A 8 2.50 -7.31 -5.62
CA GLN A 8 3.62 -7.55 -6.53
C GLN A 8 3.18 -8.22 -7.83
N ARG A 9 2.27 -9.21 -7.78
CA ARG A 9 1.70 -9.85 -8.99
C ARG A 9 1.04 -8.84 -9.94
N HIS A 10 0.47 -7.78 -9.38
CA HIS A 10 -0.24 -6.72 -10.11
C HIS A 10 0.59 -5.46 -10.32
N TYR A 11 1.83 -5.41 -9.84
CA TYR A 11 2.60 -4.17 -9.80
C TYR A 11 2.80 -3.54 -11.18
N ARG A 12 3.03 -4.37 -12.21
CA ARG A 12 3.10 -3.91 -13.60
C ARG A 12 1.80 -3.25 -14.09
N ALA A 13 0.64 -3.71 -13.63
CA ALA A 13 -0.64 -3.11 -13.99
C ALA A 13 -0.84 -1.72 -13.35
N PHE A 14 -0.31 -1.49 -12.15
CA PHE A 14 -0.24 -0.16 -11.55
C PHE A 14 0.69 0.75 -12.36
N LYS A 15 1.89 0.29 -12.72
CA LYS A 15 2.86 1.08 -13.52
C LYS A 15 2.30 1.45 -14.90
N LYS A 16 1.56 0.55 -15.56
CA LYS A 16 0.87 0.84 -16.84
C LYS A 16 -0.15 1.98 -16.74
N ARG A 17 -0.66 2.27 -15.54
CA ARG A 17 -1.58 3.37 -15.23
C ARG A 17 -0.85 4.61 -14.70
N ASN A 18 0.47 4.70 -14.89
CA ASN A 18 1.32 5.75 -14.33
C ASN A 18 1.20 5.90 -12.80
N CYS A 19 0.80 4.85 -12.10
CA CYS A 19 0.66 4.83 -10.65
C CYS A 19 1.89 4.21 -9.99
N GLU A 20 2.16 4.60 -8.75
CA GLU A 20 3.14 3.97 -7.87
C GLU A 20 2.42 3.34 -6.68
N VAL A 21 2.95 2.25 -6.15
CA VAL A 21 2.43 1.57 -4.95
C VAL A 21 3.35 1.88 -3.79
N LEU A 22 2.81 2.35 -2.67
CA LEU A 22 3.56 2.59 -1.44
C LEU A 22 2.90 1.81 -0.31
N VAL A 23 3.68 1.04 0.45
CA VAL A 23 3.17 0.31 1.62
C VAL A 23 3.89 0.76 2.87
N VAL A 24 3.13 1.17 3.89
CA VAL A 24 3.67 1.61 5.18
C VAL A 24 3.47 0.54 6.25
N PHE A 25 4.57 0.11 6.87
CA PHE A 25 4.59 -0.77 8.04
C PHE A 25 4.67 0.10 9.30
N ARG A 26 3.75 -0.09 10.26
CA ARG A 26 3.59 0.77 11.45
C ARG A 26 4.19 0.18 12.73
N GLU A 27 4.25 -1.15 12.79
CA GLU A 27 4.52 -1.89 14.02
C GLU A 27 5.38 -3.12 13.70
N GLU A 28 6.35 -2.96 12.80
CA GLU A 28 7.29 -4.04 12.54
C GLU A 28 8.25 -4.11 13.73
N GLN A 29 8.03 -5.09 14.62
CA GLN A 29 8.83 -5.28 15.84
C GLN A 29 10.33 -5.44 15.53
N ASP A 30 10.63 -6.04 14.38
CA ASP A 30 12.00 -6.21 13.89
C ASP A 30 12.50 -5.01 13.06
N GLY A 31 11.75 -3.92 13.04
CA GLY A 31 12.03 -2.67 12.35
C GLY A 31 12.48 -2.87 10.91
N VAL A 32 13.64 -2.30 10.58
CA VAL A 32 14.23 -2.38 9.23
C VAL A 32 14.54 -3.82 8.82
N ALA A 33 14.90 -4.71 9.76
CA ALA A 33 15.18 -6.10 9.45
C ALA A 33 13.91 -6.84 9.01
N GLY A 34 12.79 -6.60 9.71
CA GLY A 34 11.48 -7.12 9.32
C GLY A 34 11.06 -6.63 7.94
N LEU A 35 11.25 -5.34 7.65
CA LEU A 35 10.98 -4.74 6.34
C LEU A 35 11.80 -5.39 5.22
N LYS A 36 13.11 -5.62 5.45
CA LYS A 36 14.00 -6.30 4.49
C LYS A 36 13.55 -7.73 4.21
N ARG A 37 13.15 -8.48 5.24
CA ARG A 37 12.62 -9.84 5.07
C ARG A 37 11.29 -9.84 4.31
N ALA A 38 10.37 -8.95 4.66
CA ALA A 38 9.10 -8.80 3.95
C ALA A 38 9.32 -8.49 2.46
N ARG A 39 10.25 -7.59 2.14
CA ARG A 39 10.64 -7.29 0.75
C ARG A 39 11.18 -8.53 0.04
N ALA A 40 12.14 -9.22 0.64
CA ALA A 40 12.80 -10.38 0.03
C ALA A 40 11.80 -11.52 -0.24
N THR A 41 10.95 -11.85 0.72
CA THR A 41 9.96 -12.92 0.60
C THR A 41 8.88 -12.58 -0.43
N ALA A 42 8.39 -11.33 -0.46
CA ALA A 42 7.39 -10.93 -1.44
C ALA A 42 7.98 -10.59 -2.82
N LYS A 43 9.32 -10.53 -2.94
CA LYS A 43 10.04 -9.98 -4.09
C LYS A 43 9.48 -8.60 -4.49
N ALA A 44 9.18 -7.78 -3.49
CA ALA A 44 8.52 -6.49 -3.71
C ALA A 44 9.48 -5.51 -4.40
N GLU A 45 9.04 -5.01 -5.56
CA GLU A 45 9.74 -3.99 -6.35
C GLU A 45 9.29 -2.57 -6.01
N PHE A 46 8.10 -2.44 -5.42
CA PHE A 46 7.56 -1.17 -4.93
C PHE A 46 8.19 -0.74 -3.59
N PRO A 47 8.22 0.56 -3.28
CA PRO A 47 8.76 1.04 -2.01
C PRO A 47 7.96 0.54 -0.79
N LEU A 48 8.70 0.05 0.19
CA LEU A 48 8.18 -0.23 1.53
C LEU A 48 8.70 0.84 2.49
N LEU A 49 7.79 1.45 3.23
CA LEU A 49 8.06 2.49 4.22
C LEU A 49 7.88 1.90 5.62
N LEU A 50 8.63 2.44 6.57
CA LEU A 50 8.57 2.06 7.99
C LEU A 50 8.27 3.30 8.82
N ASP A 51 7.15 3.26 9.53
CA ASP A 51 6.79 4.18 10.60
C ASP A 51 6.99 3.42 11.91
N LEU A 52 8.25 3.37 12.37
CA LEU A 52 8.63 2.57 13.54
C LEU A 52 7.85 3.05 14.78
N ASP A 53 7.34 2.09 15.56
CA ASP A 53 6.52 2.34 16.75
C ASP A 53 5.31 3.27 16.52
N ALA A 54 4.80 3.29 15.27
CA ALA A 54 3.64 4.08 14.85
C ALA A 54 3.75 5.59 15.16
N GLN A 55 4.96 6.15 15.26
CA GLN A 55 5.21 7.55 15.65
C GLN A 55 4.45 8.59 14.83
N HIS A 56 4.17 8.29 13.56
CA HIS A 56 3.48 9.19 12.65
C HIS A 56 2.12 8.68 12.17
N THR A 57 1.69 7.50 12.65
CA THR A 57 0.49 6.81 12.15
C THR A 57 -0.74 7.70 12.18
N GLY A 58 -0.96 8.44 13.29
CA GLY A 58 -2.09 9.34 13.44
C GLY A 58 -2.20 10.45 12.39
N ARG A 59 -1.11 10.79 11.69
CA ARG A 59 -1.09 11.82 10.63
C ARG A 59 -1.65 11.32 9.31
N TYR A 60 -1.51 10.04 8.99
CA TYR A 60 -1.89 9.47 7.70
C TYR A 60 -2.91 8.31 7.82
N SER A 61 -3.22 7.86 9.03
CA SER A 61 -4.19 6.79 9.28
C SER A 61 -4.84 6.94 10.65
N ARG A 62 -6.12 6.59 10.76
CA ARG A 62 -6.85 6.50 12.03
C ARG A 62 -6.78 5.10 12.65
N GLY A 63 -5.69 4.37 12.40
CA GLY A 63 -5.52 2.97 12.84
C GLY A 63 -6.11 1.93 11.90
N GLU A 64 -6.63 2.34 10.74
CA GLU A 64 -7.30 1.44 9.79
C GLU A 64 -6.31 0.73 8.86
N PHE A 65 -6.73 -0.36 8.22
CA PHE A 65 -5.94 -1.08 7.21
C PHE A 65 -6.43 -0.73 5.79
N ALA A 66 -6.52 0.57 5.52
CA ALA A 66 -7.05 1.11 4.27
C ALA A 66 -5.97 1.28 3.18
N ALA A 67 -6.42 1.28 1.92
CA ALA A 67 -5.65 1.74 0.77
C ALA A 67 -6.15 3.13 0.35
N TYR A 68 -5.23 4.07 0.12
CA TYR A 68 -5.54 5.41 -0.33
C TYR A 68 -5.11 5.58 -1.79
N ILE A 69 -5.99 6.12 -2.61
CA ILE A 69 -5.66 6.51 -3.99
C ILE A 69 -5.47 8.02 -3.99
N ILE A 70 -4.24 8.45 -4.29
CA ILE A 70 -3.81 9.84 -4.21
C ILE A 70 -3.43 10.28 -5.62
N ASP A 71 -3.95 11.43 -6.07
CA ASP A 71 -3.60 11.98 -7.38
C ASP A 71 -2.24 12.71 -7.36
N ARG A 72 -1.78 13.11 -8.55
CA ARG A 72 -0.51 13.84 -8.73
C ARG A 72 -0.40 15.17 -7.98
N ARG A 73 -1.52 15.72 -7.48
CA ARG A 73 -1.55 16.95 -6.68
C ARG A 73 -1.48 16.65 -5.18
N GLY A 74 -1.35 15.38 -4.80
CA GLY A 74 -1.37 14.95 -3.40
C GLY A 74 -2.79 14.89 -2.80
N ILE A 75 -3.84 14.93 -3.63
CA ILE A 75 -5.22 14.90 -3.14
C ILE A 75 -5.70 13.45 -3.06
N VAL A 76 -6.25 13.05 -1.92
CA VAL A 76 -6.91 11.75 -1.76
C VAL A 76 -8.21 11.74 -2.57
N ARG A 77 -8.26 10.89 -3.60
CA ARG A 77 -9.42 10.74 -4.49
C ARG A 77 -10.34 9.61 -4.07
N SER A 78 -9.79 8.62 -3.37
CA SER A 78 -10.56 7.51 -2.81
C SER A 78 -9.83 6.87 -1.64
N LYS A 79 -10.61 6.24 -0.78
CA LYS A 79 -10.16 5.44 0.34
C LYS A 79 -10.92 4.11 0.30
N LEU A 80 -10.19 3.02 0.17
CA LEU A 80 -10.73 1.67 0.27
C LEU A 80 -10.44 1.15 1.68
N SER A 81 -11.47 1.06 2.51
CA SER A 81 -11.34 0.63 3.90
C SER A 81 -11.01 -0.86 3.99
N GLY A 82 -10.27 -1.23 5.03
CA GLY A 82 -9.94 -2.63 5.32
C GLY A 82 -9.70 -2.85 6.80
N THR A 83 -9.67 -4.11 7.18
CA THR A 83 -9.33 -4.61 8.52
C THR A 83 -7.97 -5.29 8.51
N LYS A 84 -7.49 -5.70 9.70
CA LYS A 84 -6.22 -6.42 9.83
C LYS A 84 -6.22 -7.72 9.01
N THR A 85 -7.36 -8.39 8.94
CA THR A 85 -7.56 -9.68 8.26
C THR A 85 -8.01 -9.53 6.81
N VAL A 86 -8.76 -8.49 6.48
CA VAL A 86 -9.32 -8.27 5.13
C VAL A 86 -8.90 -6.89 4.64
N ARG A 87 -7.92 -6.86 3.74
CA ARG A 87 -7.43 -5.62 3.11
C ARG A 87 -7.96 -5.52 1.68
N PRO A 88 -8.07 -4.30 1.11
CA PRO A 88 -8.46 -4.14 -0.28
C PRO A 88 -7.55 -4.95 -1.20
N ALA A 89 -8.16 -5.71 -2.11
CA ALA A 89 -7.45 -6.53 -3.08
C ALA A 89 -6.76 -5.65 -4.13
N ALA A 90 -5.69 -6.13 -4.77
CA ALA A 90 -4.98 -5.37 -5.80
C ALA A 90 -5.91 -5.03 -6.99
N GLU A 91 -6.78 -5.97 -7.35
CA GLU A 91 -7.77 -5.87 -8.41
C GLU A 91 -8.84 -4.82 -8.08
N GLU A 92 -9.27 -4.76 -6.82
CA GLU A 92 -10.21 -3.74 -6.34
C GLU A 92 -9.60 -2.33 -6.43
N ILE A 93 -8.33 -2.20 -6.01
CA ILE A 93 -7.60 -0.93 -6.11
C ILE A 93 -7.45 -0.51 -7.58
N LEU A 94 -7.07 -1.43 -8.48
CA LEU A 94 -6.93 -1.15 -9.92
C LEU A 94 -8.27 -0.75 -10.55
N SER A 95 -9.35 -1.45 -10.22
CA SER A 95 -10.70 -1.11 -10.70
C SER A 95 -11.08 0.30 -10.24
N LYS A 96 -10.77 0.67 -8.99
CA LYS A 96 -11.05 2.01 -8.49
C LYS A 96 -10.19 3.09 -9.18
N ILE A 97 -8.94 2.79 -9.52
CA ILE A 97 -8.10 3.71 -10.31
C ILE A 97 -8.71 3.95 -11.70
N ASP A 98 -9.19 2.89 -12.36
CA ASP A 98 -9.81 2.97 -13.68
C ASP A 98 -11.11 3.79 -13.64
N GLU A 99 -11.95 3.60 -12.61
CA GLU A 99 -13.17 4.39 -12.38
C GLU A 99 -12.88 5.88 -12.20
N LEU A 100 -11.82 6.22 -11.46
CA LEU A 100 -11.45 7.61 -11.18
C LEU A 100 -10.83 8.33 -12.38
N GLY A 101 -10.41 7.59 -13.41
CA GLY A 101 -9.82 8.17 -14.63
C GLY A 101 -8.56 9.00 -14.38
N LEU A 102 -7.78 8.65 -13.33
CA LEU A 102 -6.55 9.37 -12.98
C LEU A 102 -5.51 9.13 -14.07
N ARG A 103 -5.09 10.20 -14.76
CA ARG A 103 -4.04 10.22 -15.78
C ARG A 103 -2.93 11.19 -15.40
#